data_AF-A0AAU6EX83-F1
#
_entry.id   AF-A0AAU6EX83-F1
#
_cell.length_a   1.000
_cell.length_b   1.000
_cell.length_c   1.000
_cell.angle_alpha   90.00
_cell.angle_beta   90.00
_cell.angle_gamma   90.00
#
_symmetry.space_group_name_H-M   'P 1'
#
loop_
_entity.id
_entity.type
_entity.pdbx_description
1 polymer ?
#
loop_
_entity_poly.entity_id
_entity_poly.type
_entity_poly.pdbx_seq_one_letter_code
_entity_poly.pdbx_strand_id
1 'polypeptide(L)'
;MVTFNQLVQLDVEGMEKFAQLWEEIHKVVARAQDGFGDQVLKPLRDEVWKGEGGDAAEAYCARVHMDLGALDAEVKSLRKFIDTEADGASGTGGVKGLEGYQRTALDLRRQGQEKGITINDDGSVSWSSLTDPNDPESVRVADDRAKTAHAIEKQAKDVLDRATADDEWLALSLKVIFGTTSNFETENRAFDTQEATAHDRKVHNQLNNMGAALNAKGMVNAAGLVQHYLDGSGKTVEVEPQQLMKDIPAFQKDVDKTLATDVRKRPDGPFTTEWQSSAPDPKDGDKSMDWYYALNHIQYRTVGEKHGDTITYHVEVQKRYDWGTPSEHRRTQHSGMPKPFNTDLEQADIAHLNTVGTARDFNVVGTSDEMTTTA
;
A
#
# COMPACT_ATOMS: atom_id res chain seq x y z
N MET A 1 -21.81 -7.13 4.19
CA MET A 1 -22.30 -8.07 3.17
C MET A 1 -23.24 -7.33 2.25
N VAL A 2 -22.88 -7.30 0.97
CA VAL A 2 -23.61 -6.61 -0.10
C VAL A 2 -24.82 -7.44 -0.49
N THR A 3 -25.98 -6.81 -0.70
CA THR A 3 -27.19 -7.48 -1.21
C THR A 3 -27.30 -7.37 -2.73
N PHE A 4 -28.11 -8.26 -3.33
CA PHE A 4 -28.37 -8.24 -4.77
C PHE A 4 -28.96 -6.92 -5.26
N ASN A 5 -29.94 -6.36 -4.52
CA ASN A 5 -30.48 -5.06 -4.88
C ASN A 5 -29.48 -3.91 -4.69
N GLN A 6 -28.63 -3.95 -3.66
CA GLN A 6 -27.56 -2.96 -3.48
C GLN A 6 -26.58 -2.97 -4.66
N LEU A 7 -26.12 -4.16 -5.06
CA LEU A 7 -25.20 -4.31 -6.19
C LEU A 7 -25.82 -3.82 -7.51
N VAL A 8 -27.09 -4.15 -7.74
CA VAL A 8 -27.83 -3.70 -8.93
C VAL A 8 -28.02 -2.18 -8.96
N GLN A 9 -28.20 -1.55 -7.79
CA GLN A 9 -28.40 -0.11 -7.65
C GLN A 9 -27.10 0.68 -7.47
N LEU A 10 -25.94 0.01 -7.50
CA LEU A 10 -24.64 0.64 -7.32
C LEU A 10 -24.42 1.79 -8.32
N ASP A 11 -24.04 2.96 -7.82
CA ASP A 11 -23.71 4.12 -8.67
C ASP A 11 -22.24 4.07 -9.09
N VAL A 12 -21.92 3.21 -10.06
CA VAL A 12 -20.56 3.08 -10.61
C VAL A 12 -20.11 4.40 -11.24
N GLU A 13 -20.99 5.09 -11.96
CA GLU A 13 -20.70 6.40 -12.56
C GLU A 13 -20.36 7.43 -11.48
N GLY A 14 -20.99 7.35 -10.31
CA GLY A 14 -20.64 8.12 -9.11
C GLY A 14 -19.21 7.86 -8.62
N MET A 15 -18.76 6.60 -8.63
CA MET A 15 -17.38 6.23 -8.24
C MET A 15 -16.35 6.73 -9.26
N GLU A 16 -16.64 6.63 -10.56
CA GLU A 16 -15.79 7.21 -11.62
C GLU A 16 -15.70 8.73 -11.50
N LYS A 17 -16.83 9.42 -11.27
CA LYS A 17 -16.88 10.86 -11.02
C LYS A 17 -16.07 11.24 -9.79
N PHE A 18 -16.15 10.44 -8.72
CA PHE A 18 -15.35 10.64 -7.53
C PHE A 18 -13.84 10.54 -7.84
N ALA A 19 -13.41 9.50 -8.57
CA ALA A 19 -12.02 9.36 -9.01
C ALA A 19 -11.55 10.55 -9.89
N GLN A 20 -12.42 11.06 -10.77
CA GLN A 20 -12.15 12.25 -11.58
C GLN A 20 -12.03 13.53 -10.72
N LEU A 21 -12.86 13.70 -9.69
CA LEU A 21 -12.75 14.84 -8.78
C LEU A 21 -11.42 14.79 -8.00
N TRP A 22 -10.97 13.61 -7.59
CA TRP A 22 -9.65 13.42 -6.98
C TRP A 22 -8.50 13.72 -7.94
N GLU A 23 -8.66 13.47 -9.23
CA GLU A 23 -7.68 13.89 -10.23
C GLU A 23 -7.53 15.42 -10.30
N GLU A 24 -8.63 16.16 -10.16
CA GLU A 24 -8.55 17.62 -10.11
C GLU A 24 -7.86 18.12 -8.83
N ILE A 25 -8.08 17.44 -7.68
CA ILE A 25 -7.36 17.71 -6.44
C ILE A 25 -5.85 17.43 -6.62
N HIS A 26 -5.49 16.28 -7.20
CA HIS A 26 -4.10 15.92 -7.53
C HIS A 26 -3.43 17.01 -8.36
N LYS A 27 -4.07 17.48 -9.43
CA LYS A 27 -3.52 18.58 -10.26
C LYS A 27 -3.32 19.87 -9.48
N VAL A 28 -4.14 20.16 -8.46
CA VAL A 28 -3.96 21.33 -7.60
C VAL A 28 -2.78 21.14 -6.63
N VAL A 29 -2.69 19.97 -5.99
CA VAL A 29 -1.60 19.63 -5.06
C VAL A 29 -0.26 19.58 -5.79
N ALA A 30 -0.15 18.87 -6.92
CA ALA A 30 1.05 18.81 -7.74
C ALA A 30 1.54 20.21 -8.16
N ARG A 31 0.63 21.08 -8.63
CA ARG A 31 0.99 22.47 -8.98
C ARG A 31 1.46 23.28 -7.78
N ALA A 32 0.88 23.05 -6.61
CA ALA A 32 1.31 23.71 -5.38
C ALA A 32 2.70 23.22 -4.94
N GLN A 33 2.96 21.91 -5.04
CA GLN A 33 4.25 21.31 -4.77
C GLN A 33 5.33 21.87 -5.71
N ASP A 34 5.11 21.79 -7.03
CA ASP A 34 6.04 22.31 -8.04
C ASP A 34 6.30 23.80 -7.85
N GLY A 35 5.23 24.59 -7.67
CA GLY A 35 5.32 26.02 -7.44
C GLY A 35 6.10 26.38 -6.17
N PHE A 36 5.90 25.63 -5.08
CA PHE A 36 6.63 25.83 -3.84
C PHE A 36 8.12 25.43 -3.98
N GLY A 37 8.39 24.31 -4.65
CA GLY A 37 9.76 23.87 -4.96
C GLY A 37 10.53 24.90 -5.77
N ASP A 38 9.92 25.40 -6.85
CA ASP A 38 10.56 26.34 -7.77
C ASP A 38 10.68 27.77 -7.23
N GLN A 39 9.64 28.27 -6.54
CA GLN A 39 9.56 29.69 -6.15
C GLN A 39 10.07 29.96 -4.74
N VAL A 40 10.13 28.95 -3.86
CA VAL A 40 10.54 29.11 -2.47
C VAL A 40 11.82 28.31 -2.19
N LEU A 41 11.79 27.01 -2.42
CA LEU A 41 12.88 26.13 -1.99
C LEU A 41 14.15 26.32 -2.84
N LYS A 42 14.01 26.41 -4.15
CA LYS A 42 15.14 26.61 -5.06
C LYS A 42 15.89 27.93 -4.79
N PRO A 43 15.23 29.10 -4.65
CA PRO A 43 15.92 30.33 -4.24
C PRO A 43 16.65 30.24 -2.89
N LEU A 44 16.12 29.48 -1.92
CA LEU A 44 16.80 29.26 -0.64
C LEU A 44 18.07 28.41 -0.83
N ARG A 45 17.99 27.34 -1.62
CA ARG A 45 19.12 26.45 -1.97
C ARG A 45 20.21 27.13 -2.80
N ASP A 46 19.83 28.06 -3.67
CA ASP A 46 20.76 28.85 -4.49
C ASP A 46 21.50 29.93 -3.66
N GLU A 47 21.48 29.80 -2.33
CA GLU A 47 22.14 30.67 -1.33
C GLU A 47 21.77 32.16 -1.44
N VAL A 48 20.55 32.49 -1.90
CA VAL A 48 20.08 33.89 -1.97
C VAL A 48 19.96 34.48 -0.56
N TRP A 49 19.66 33.65 0.44
CA TRP A 49 19.64 34.01 1.86
C TRP A 49 20.60 33.11 2.64
N LYS A 50 21.74 33.67 3.07
CA LYS A 50 22.82 32.95 3.74
C LYS A 50 22.77 33.05 5.27
N GLY A 51 23.42 32.10 5.92
CA GLY A 51 23.63 32.04 7.36
C GLY A 51 22.56 31.21 8.07
N GLU A 52 22.69 31.07 9.39
CA GLU A 52 21.87 30.16 10.21
C GLU A 52 20.35 30.31 10.00
N GLY A 53 19.87 31.55 9.80
CA GLY A 53 18.46 31.80 9.50
C GLY A 53 18.01 31.32 8.11
N GLY A 54 18.89 31.43 7.11
CA GLY A 54 18.66 30.90 5.76
C GLY A 54 18.65 29.38 5.75
N ASP A 55 19.62 28.75 6.42
CA ASP A 55 19.72 27.29 6.55
C ASP A 55 18.48 26.72 7.29
N ALA A 56 18.03 27.38 8.35
CA ALA A 56 16.82 27.00 9.08
C ALA A 56 15.55 27.14 8.23
N ALA A 57 15.46 28.22 7.43
CA ALA A 57 14.36 28.44 6.51
C ALA A 57 14.34 27.40 5.38
N GLU A 58 15.50 27.09 4.78
CA GLU A 58 15.62 26.02 3.78
C GLU A 58 15.17 24.68 4.36
N ALA A 59 15.69 24.30 5.53
CA ALA A 59 15.32 23.04 6.17
C ALA A 59 13.82 22.96 6.47
N TYR A 60 13.19 24.07 6.90
CA TYR A 60 11.74 24.12 7.13
C TYR A 60 10.95 24.02 5.81
N CYS A 61 11.30 24.80 4.80
CA CYS A 61 10.64 24.76 3.50
C CYS A 61 10.83 23.40 2.80
N ALA A 62 11.98 22.76 2.94
CA ALA A 62 12.21 21.41 2.42
C ALA A 62 11.22 20.40 3.02
N ARG A 63 10.90 20.51 4.31
CA ARG A 63 9.89 19.69 4.98
C ARG A 63 8.48 19.97 4.47
N VAL A 64 8.10 21.23 4.29
CA VAL A 64 6.80 21.60 3.71
C VAL A 64 6.64 21.03 2.29
N HIS A 65 7.70 21.11 1.48
CA HIS A 65 7.71 20.54 0.14
C HIS A 65 7.57 19.01 0.17
N MET A 66 8.19 18.34 1.14
CA MET A 66 8.04 16.91 1.38
C MET A 66 6.60 16.55 1.76
N ASP A 67 5.95 17.32 2.65
CA ASP A 67 4.54 17.13 3.02
C ASP A 67 3.59 17.28 1.84
N LEU A 68 3.85 18.26 0.96
CA LEU A 68 3.08 18.43 -0.28
C LEU A 68 3.24 17.23 -1.22
N GLY A 69 4.46 16.70 -1.35
CA GLY A 69 4.73 15.50 -2.14
C GLY A 69 4.09 14.23 -1.56
N ALA A 70 4.07 14.11 -0.23
CA ALA A 70 3.38 13.04 0.48
C ALA A 70 1.87 13.09 0.18
N LEU A 71 1.26 14.28 0.32
CA LEU A 71 -0.15 14.48 -0.02
C LEU A 71 -0.44 14.17 -1.50
N ASP A 72 0.43 14.60 -2.42
CA ASP A 72 0.29 14.30 -3.86
C ASP A 72 0.25 12.79 -4.13
N ALA A 73 1.17 12.04 -3.51
CA ALA A 73 1.25 10.60 -3.63
C ALA A 73 -0.01 9.88 -3.11
N GLU A 74 -0.60 10.36 -2.01
CA GLU A 74 -1.84 9.78 -1.45
C GLU A 74 -3.04 10.01 -2.34
N VAL A 75 -3.21 11.26 -2.79
CA VAL A 75 -4.30 11.66 -3.68
C VAL A 75 -4.22 10.86 -4.99
N LYS A 76 -3.01 10.68 -5.53
CA LYS A 76 -2.78 9.84 -6.72
C LYS A 76 -3.05 8.36 -6.48
N SER A 77 -2.65 7.83 -5.32
CA SER A 77 -2.90 6.45 -4.93
C SER A 77 -4.38 6.16 -4.74
N LEU A 78 -5.12 7.06 -4.10
CA LEU A 78 -6.57 6.99 -3.92
C LEU A 78 -7.29 6.97 -5.26
N ARG A 79 -6.95 7.90 -6.15
CA ARG A 79 -7.51 7.92 -7.51
C ARG A 79 -7.32 6.56 -8.19
N LYS A 80 -6.08 6.08 -8.26
CA LYS A 80 -5.75 4.82 -8.92
C LYS A 80 -6.47 3.64 -8.29
N PHE A 81 -6.60 3.64 -6.96
CA PHE A 81 -7.29 2.60 -6.22
C PHE A 81 -8.78 2.56 -6.59
N ILE A 82 -9.49 3.69 -6.50
CA ILE A 82 -10.93 3.75 -6.79
C ILE A 82 -11.23 3.44 -8.25
N ASP A 83 -10.39 3.96 -9.16
CA ASP A 83 -10.47 3.66 -10.59
C ASP A 83 -10.30 2.15 -10.85
N THR A 84 -9.36 1.50 -10.15
CA THR A 84 -9.13 0.05 -10.26
C THR A 84 -10.29 -0.77 -9.70
N GLU A 85 -10.84 -0.41 -8.54
CA GLU A 85 -11.92 -1.16 -7.89
C GLU A 85 -13.28 -0.95 -8.60
N ALA A 86 -13.53 0.25 -9.15
CA ALA A 86 -14.72 0.53 -9.95
C ALA A 86 -14.70 -0.27 -11.26
N ASP A 87 -13.60 -0.17 -12.04
CA ASP A 87 -13.56 -0.64 -13.43
C ASP A 87 -12.81 -1.98 -13.61
N GLY A 88 -12.11 -2.46 -12.58
CA GLY A 88 -11.31 -3.69 -12.61
C GLY A 88 -10.05 -3.59 -13.49
N ALA A 89 -9.54 -2.38 -13.74
CA ALA A 89 -8.53 -2.10 -14.76
C ALA A 89 -7.10 -2.57 -14.40
N SER A 90 -6.89 -3.88 -14.49
CA SER A 90 -5.63 -4.45 -15.02
C SER A 90 -5.84 -4.96 -16.46
N GLY A 91 -6.34 -4.07 -17.33
CA GLY A 91 -6.33 -4.28 -18.79
C GLY A 91 -7.45 -5.13 -19.41
N THR A 92 -8.66 -5.21 -18.82
CA THR A 92 -9.78 -5.99 -19.43
C THR A 92 -11.13 -5.27 -19.59
N GLY A 93 -11.24 -3.95 -19.36
CA GLY A 93 -12.43 -3.17 -19.75
C GLY A 93 -13.73 -3.48 -19.00
N GLY A 94 -13.76 -3.27 -17.68
CA GLY A 94 -15.02 -3.21 -16.92
C GLY A 94 -15.68 -4.56 -16.59
N VAL A 95 -14.92 -5.66 -16.59
CA VAL A 95 -15.46 -7.02 -16.34
C VAL A 95 -15.06 -7.64 -15.00
N LYS A 96 -14.17 -6.99 -14.24
CA LYS A 96 -13.58 -7.57 -13.02
C LYS A 96 -13.74 -6.73 -11.74
N GLY A 97 -14.16 -5.47 -11.85
CA GLY A 97 -14.46 -4.62 -10.70
C GLY A 97 -15.95 -4.62 -10.37
N LEU A 98 -16.36 -3.69 -9.50
CA LEU A 98 -17.76 -3.53 -9.11
C LEU A 98 -18.71 -3.30 -10.29
N GLU A 99 -18.25 -2.63 -11.35
CA GLU A 99 -19.01 -2.47 -12.60
C GLU A 99 -19.32 -3.84 -13.25
N GLY A 100 -18.32 -4.73 -13.30
CA GLY A 100 -18.47 -6.07 -13.87
C GLY A 100 -19.47 -6.91 -13.08
N TYR A 101 -19.43 -6.81 -11.75
CA TYR A 101 -20.39 -7.49 -10.88
C TYR A 101 -21.80 -6.92 -11.05
N GLN A 102 -21.95 -5.59 -11.12
CA GLN A 102 -23.24 -4.96 -11.38
C GLN A 102 -23.81 -5.39 -12.73
N ARG A 103 -23.01 -5.37 -13.80
CA ARG A 103 -23.43 -5.84 -15.14
C ARG A 103 -23.89 -7.30 -15.10
N THR A 104 -23.17 -8.16 -14.38
CA THR A 104 -23.54 -9.56 -14.20
C THR A 104 -24.86 -9.69 -13.42
N ALA A 105 -25.03 -8.93 -12.34
CA ALA A 105 -26.27 -8.93 -11.55
C ALA A 105 -27.47 -8.42 -12.37
N LEU A 106 -27.28 -7.38 -13.21
CA LEU A 106 -28.30 -6.87 -14.12
C LEU A 106 -28.72 -7.93 -15.16
N ASP A 107 -27.75 -8.65 -15.74
CA ASP A 107 -28.03 -9.72 -16.69
C ASP A 107 -28.75 -10.91 -16.03
N LEU A 108 -28.31 -11.32 -14.83
CA LEU A 108 -29.00 -12.34 -14.03
C LEU A 108 -30.44 -11.96 -13.72
N ARG A 109 -30.69 -10.69 -13.35
CA ARG A 109 -32.04 -10.18 -13.09
C ARG A 109 -32.91 -10.26 -14.36
N ARG A 110 -32.37 -9.88 -15.51
CA ARG A 110 -33.06 -9.97 -16.80
C ARG A 110 -33.39 -11.43 -17.16
N GLN A 111 -32.41 -12.34 -17.05
CA GLN A 111 -32.60 -13.77 -17.28
C GLN A 111 -33.65 -14.36 -16.33
N GLY A 112 -33.63 -13.98 -15.05
CA GLY A 112 -34.62 -14.36 -14.07
C GLY A 112 -36.02 -13.92 -14.47
N GLN A 113 -36.20 -12.65 -14.82
CA GLN A 113 -37.49 -12.09 -15.27
C GLN A 113 -38.03 -12.80 -16.52
N GLU A 114 -37.20 -13.04 -17.54
CA GLU A 114 -37.57 -13.79 -18.75
C GLU A 114 -38.03 -15.22 -18.44
N LYS A 115 -37.48 -15.81 -17.39
CA LYS A 115 -37.76 -17.18 -16.94
C LYS A 115 -38.81 -17.24 -15.83
N GLY A 116 -39.39 -16.11 -15.38
CA GLY A 116 -40.34 -16.07 -14.25
C GLY A 116 -39.73 -16.47 -12.91
N ILE A 117 -38.45 -16.15 -12.71
CA ILE A 117 -37.66 -16.41 -11.51
C ILE A 117 -37.29 -15.05 -10.90
N THR A 118 -37.56 -14.88 -9.62
CA THR A 118 -37.18 -13.69 -8.85
C THR A 118 -35.94 -13.99 -8.03
N ILE A 119 -34.93 -13.11 -8.08
CA ILE A 119 -33.71 -13.20 -7.26
C ILE A 119 -33.93 -12.32 -6.01
N ASN A 120 -33.73 -12.90 -4.83
CA ASN A 120 -33.83 -12.22 -3.53
C ASN A 120 -32.51 -11.51 -3.18
N ASP A 121 -32.53 -10.70 -2.11
CA ASP A 121 -31.39 -9.90 -1.67
C ASP A 121 -30.14 -10.71 -1.29
N ASP A 122 -30.32 -11.94 -0.81
CA ASP A 122 -29.25 -12.88 -0.46
C ASP A 122 -28.77 -13.74 -1.65
N GLY A 123 -29.27 -13.45 -2.86
CA GLY A 123 -28.97 -14.21 -4.08
C GLY A 123 -29.74 -15.52 -4.22
N SER A 124 -30.57 -15.90 -3.24
CA SER A 124 -31.51 -17.03 -3.40
C SER A 124 -32.57 -16.70 -4.45
N VAL A 125 -33.16 -17.73 -5.07
CA VAL A 125 -34.19 -17.52 -6.10
C VAL A 125 -35.54 -18.10 -5.70
N SER A 126 -36.61 -17.45 -6.15
CA SER A 126 -37.99 -17.88 -5.97
C SER A 126 -38.72 -17.92 -7.31
N TRP A 127 -39.59 -18.92 -7.51
CA TRP A 127 -40.40 -19.04 -8.71
C TRP A 127 -41.72 -19.75 -8.41
N SER A 128 -42.77 -19.43 -9.16
CA SER A 128 -44.06 -20.12 -9.05
C SER A 128 -44.07 -21.37 -9.92
N SER A 129 -44.27 -22.55 -9.33
CA SER A 129 -44.58 -23.78 -10.08
C SER A 129 -46.07 -24.08 -10.03
N LEU A 130 -46.78 -23.76 -11.12
CA LEU A 130 -48.06 -24.41 -11.41
C LEU A 130 -47.72 -25.64 -12.26
N THR A 131 -47.75 -26.82 -11.65
CA THR A 131 -47.42 -28.10 -12.30
C THR A 131 -48.60 -29.05 -12.14
N ASP A 132 -49.02 -29.71 -13.22
CA ASP A 132 -49.98 -30.81 -13.16
C ASP A 132 -49.19 -32.13 -13.01
N PRO A 133 -49.25 -32.82 -11.86
CA PRO A 133 -48.47 -34.04 -11.64
C PRO A 133 -48.73 -35.16 -12.65
N ASN A 134 -49.84 -35.10 -13.39
CA ASN A 134 -50.25 -36.13 -14.35
C ASN A 134 -49.90 -35.79 -15.81
N ASP A 135 -49.33 -34.60 -16.07
CA ASP A 135 -48.85 -34.21 -17.39
C ASP A 135 -47.30 -34.31 -17.44
N PRO A 136 -46.74 -35.32 -18.15
CA PRO A 136 -45.29 -35.51 -18.29
C PRO A 136 -44.56 -34.29 -18.88
N GLU A 137 -45.24 -33.50 -19.72
CA GLU A 137 -44.65 -32.31 -20.31
C GLU A 137 -44.51 -31.19 -19.28
N SER A 138 -45.52 -31.02 -18.40
CA SER A 138 -45.44 -30.08 -17.28
C SER A 138 -44.33 -30.43 -16.27
N VAL A 139 -44.10 -31.73 -16.01
CA VAL A 139 -43.00 -32.20 -15.13
C VAL A 139 -41.64 -31.87 -15.74
N ARG A 140 -41.46 -32.10 -17.05
CA ARG A 140 -40.21 -31.76 -17.76
C ARG A 140 -39.91 -30.26 -17.74
N VAL A 141 -40.94 -29.44 -17.96
CA VAL A 141 -40.84 -27.98 -17.90
C VAL A 141 -40.47 -27.51 -16.49
N ALA A 142 -41.02 -28.13 -15.45
CA ALA A 142 -40.68 -27.84 -14.06
C ALA A 142 -39.22 -28.18 -13.74
N ASP A 143 -38.72 -29.34 -14.18
CA ASP A 143 -37.32 -29.75 -13.99
C ASP A 143 -36.33 -28.82 -14.71
N ASP A 144 -36.61 -28.44 -15.96
CA ASP A 144 -35.75 -27.52 -16.71
C ASP A 144 -35.74 -26.12 -16.09
N ARG A 145 -36.87 -25.69 -15.51
CA ARG A 145 -36.96 -24.42 -14.76
C ARG A 145 -36.20 -24.50 -13.44
N ALA A 146 -36.28 -25.60 -12.70
CA ALA A 146 -35.52 -25.82 -11.47
C ALA A 146 -34.00 -25.82 -11.73
N LYS A 147 -33.54 -26.45 -12.82
CA LYS A 147 -32.12 -26.39 -13.24
C LYS A 147 -31.69 -24.96 -13.56
N THR A 148 -32.53 -24.22 -14.28
CA THR A 148 -32.26 -22.81 -14.60
C THR A 148 -32.20 -21.95 -13.32
N ALA A 149 -33.16 -22.13 -12.41
CA ALA A 149 -33.19 -21.44 -11.13
C ALA A 149 -31.94 -21.73 -10.30
N HIS A 150 -31.52 -23.00 -10.19
CA HIS A 150 -30.29 -23.36 -9.50
C HIS A 150 -29.04 -22.74 -10.15
N ALA A 151 -28.98 -22.66 -11.49
CA ALA A 151 -27.87 -22.01 -12.18
C ALA A 151 -27.80 -20.50 -11.88
N ILE A 152 -28.95 -19.82 -11.94
CA ILE A 152 -29.07 -18.39 -11.61
C ILE A 152 -28.71 -18.14 -10.14
N GLU A 153 -29.24 -18.93 -9.21
CA GLU A 153 -28.92 -18.81 -7.78
C GLU A 153 -27.42 -18.94 -7.52
N LYS A 154 -26.78 -19.96 -8.12
CA LYS A 154 -25.34 -20.17 -7.96
C LYS A 154 -24.52 -18.97 -8.45
N GLN A 155 -24.89 -18.42 -9.61
CA GLN A 155 -24.21 -17.26 -10.17
C GLN A 155 -24.47 -15.99 -9.36
N ALA A 156 -25.70 -15.78 -8.88
CA ALA A 156 -26.05 -14.65 -8.04
C ALA A 156 -25.24 -14.68 -6.73
N LYS A 157 -25.13 -15.84 -6.08
CA LYS A 157 -24.32 -15.99 -4.86
C LYS A 157 -22.83 -15.76 -5.10
N ASP A 158 -22.24 -16.33 -6.15
CA ASP A 158 -20.81 -16.11 -6.49
C ASP A 158 -20.51 -14.62 -6.75
N VAL A 159 -21.42 -13.90 -7.42
CA VAL A 159 -21.29 -12.46 -7.65
C VAL A 159 -21.40 -11.68 -6.33
N LEU A 160 -22.31 -12.04 -5.43
CA LEU A 160 -22.46 -11.38 -4.12
C LEU A 160 -21.27 -11.62 -3.20
N ASP A 161 -20.70 -12.82 -3.20
CA ASP A 161 -19.52 -13.16 -2.41
C ASP A 161 -18.33 -12.32 -2.85
N ARG A 162 -18.11 -12.18 -4.16
CA ARG A 162 -17.03 -11.34 -4.71
C ARG A 162 -17.27 -9.85 -4.48
N ALA A 163 -18.49 -9.36 -4.70
CA ALA A 163 -18.83 -7.97 -4.44
C ALA A 163 -18.70 -7.62 -2.94
N THR A 164 -19.02 -8.56 -2.05
CA THR A 164 -18.81 -8.38 -0.60
C THR A 164 -17.33 -8.33 -0.25
N ALA A 165 -16.52 -9.20 -0.86
CA ALA A 165 -15.07 -9.15 -0.66
C ALA A 165 -14.47 -7.81 -1.12
N ASP A 166 -14.90 -7.29 -2.27
CA ASP A 166 -14.42 -6.01 -2.82
C ASP A 166 -14.95 -4.80 -2.00
N ASP A 167 -16.17 -4.85 -1.46
CA ASP A 167 -16.72 -3.84 -0.53
C ASP A 167 -15.94 -3.80 0.80
N GLU A 168 -15.67 -4.96 1.39
CA GLU A 168 -14.85 -5.06 2.60
C GLU A 168 -13.42 -4.58 2.32
N TRP A 169 -12.88 -4.93 1.16
CA TRP A 169 -11.57 -4.49 0.68
C TRP A 169 -11.49 -2.97 0.49
N LEU A 170 -12.50 -2.35 -0.12
CA LEU A 170 -12.64 -0.90 -0.26
C LEU A 170 -12.70 -0.22 1.11
N ALA A 171 -13.54 -0.70 2.03
CA ALA A 171 -13.70 -0.13 3.35
C ALA A 171 -12.41 -0.17 4.18
N LEU A 172 -11.63 -1.24 4.06
CA LEU A 172 -10.32 -1.37 4.70
C LEU A 172 -9.28 -0.47 4.04
N SER A 173 -9.19 -0.50 2.72
CA SER A 173 -8.13 0.18 1.96
C SER A 173 -8.29 1.69 1.98
N LEU A 174 -9.51 2.23 1.93
CA LEU A 174 -9.74 3.67 1.98
C LEU A 174 -9.26 4.29 3.29
N LYS A 175 -9.41 3.59 4.42
CA LYS A 175 -8.87 4.02 5.72
C LYS A 175 -7.35 4.03 5.73
N VAL A 176 -6.72 3.09 5.04
CA VAL A 176 -5.26 2.97 4.96
C VAL A 176 -4.69 4.02 4.00
N ILE A 177 -5.33 4.26 2.86
CA ILE A 177 -4.83 5.17 1.81
C ILE A 177 -5.03 6.65 2.19
N PHE A 178 -6.10 6.99 2.90
CA PHE A 178 -6.41 8.39 3.19
C PHE A 178 -6.25 8.77 4.67
N GLY A 179 -5.97 7.79 5.52
CA GLY A 179 -6.27 7.93 6.93
C GLY A 179 -7.73 8.35 7.14
N THR A 180 -7.98 8.92 8.30
CA THR A 180 -9.16 9.57 8.79
C THR A 180 -8.70 10.95 9.25
N THR A 181 -9.62 11.86 9.54
CA THR A 181 -9.27 13.17 10.14
C THR A 181 -8.44 13.06 11.42
N SER A 182 -8.42 11.89 12.05
CA SER A 182 -7.75 11.60 13.30
C SER A 182 -6.43 10.83 13.14
N ASN A 183 -6.11 10.31 11.95
CA ASN A 183 -4.93 9.45 11.75
C ASN A 183 -4.26 9.59 10.36
N PHE A 184 -4.57 10.67 9.61
CA PHE A 184 -3.75 11.08 8.48
C PHE A 184 -2.50 11.80 9.01
N GLU A 185 -1.36 11.11 8.97
CA GLU A 185 -0.07 11.60 9.46
C GLU A 185 0.92 11.58 8.30
N THR A 186 1.47 12.74 7.91
CA THR A 186 2.50 12.77 6.87
C THR A 186 3.84 12.26 7.41
N GLU A 187 4.81 12.03 6.51
CA GLU A 187 6.19 11.61 6.86
C GLU A 187 6.92 12.63 7.76
N ASN A 188 6.40 13.86 7.84
CA ASN A 188 6.86 14.95 8.70
C ASN A 188 5.99 15.13 9.96
N ARG A 189 5.46 14.04 10.53
CA ARG A 189 4.71 14.13 11.78
C ARG A 189 5.57 14.53 12.97
N ALA A 190 5.06 15.46 13.77
CA ALA A 190 5.74 15.98 14.93
C ALA A 190 5.65 14.99 16.11
N PHE A 191 6.80 14.67 16.70
CA PHE A 191 6.89 13.79 17.85
C PHE A 191 6.34 14.45 19.12
N ASP A 192 5.57 13.68 19.91
CA ASP A 192 5.08 14.07 21.25
C ASP A 192 4.35 15.42 21.27
N THR A 193 3.33 15.54 20.41
CA THR A 193 2.50 16.75 20.28
C THR A 193 1.08 16.56 20.81
N GLN A 194 0.67 15.33 21.12
CA GLN A 194 -0.65 14.98 21.63
C GLN A 194 -0.54 14.06 22.86
N GLU A 195 -1.57 14.03 23.70
CA GLU A 195 -1.61 13.13 24.85
C GLU A 195 -2.03 11.71 24.45
N ALA A 196 -1.28 10.71 24.91
CA ALA A 196 -1.61 9.31 24.66
C ALA A 196 -2.91 8.87 25.36
N THR A 197 -3.83 8.30 24.59
CA THR A 197 -5.09 7.72 25.04
C THR A 197 -4.92 6.26 25.51
N ALA A 198 -6.00 5.68 26.04
CA ALA A 198 -6.02 4.25 26.37
C ALA A 198 -5.93 3.34 25.12
N HIS A 199 -6.39 3.84 23.97
CA HIS A 199 -6.27 3.13 22.70
C HIS A 199 -4.81 3.04 22.26
N ASP A 200 -4.07 4.14 22.34
CA ASP A 200 -2.64 4.18 21.95
C ASP A 200 -1.80 3.24 22.79
N ARG A 201 -2.05 3.19 24.10
CA ARG A 201 -1.39 2.23 25.00
C ARG A 201 -1.69 0.78 24.63
N LYS A 202 -2.89 0.49 24.13
CA LYS A 202 -3.27 -0.84 23.65
C LYS A 202 -2.50 -1.17 22.36
N VAL A 203 -2.44 -0.25 21.41
CA VAL A 203 -1.72 -0.39 20.13
C VAL A 203 -0.23 -0.59 20.38
N HIS A 204 0.39 0.23 21.25
CA HIS A 204 1.77 0.08 21.68
C HIS A 204 2.05 -1.34 22.23
N ASN A 205 1.20 -1.84 23.13
CA ASN A 205 1.35 -3.18 23.69
C ASN A 205 1.17 -4.29 22.66
N GLN A 206 0.25 -4.12 21.71
CA GLN A 206 0.05 -5.06 20.61
C GLN A 206 1.28 -5.11 19.68
N LEU A 207 1.86 -3.95 19.36
CA LEU A 207 3.08 -3.88 18.54
C LEU A 207 4.29 -4.46 19.28
N ASN A 208 4.39 -4.23 20.60
CA ASN A 208 5.43 -4.87 21.42
C ASN A 208 5.31 -6.41 21.39
N ASN A 209 4.08 -6.93 21.53
CA ASN A 209 3.83 -8.38 21.41
C ASN A 209 4.17 -8.93 20.02
N MET A 210 3.91 -8.14 18.96
CA MET A 210 4.34 -8.48 17.60
C MET A 210 5.87 -8.58 17.51
N GLY A 211 6.61 -7.60 18.04
CA GLY A 211 8.06 -7.63 18.12
C GLY A 211 8.58 -8.89 18.84
N ALA A 212 7.96 -9.28 19.96
CA ALA A 212 8.30 -10.51 20.67
C ALA A 212 8.01 -11.78 19.82
N ALA A 213 6.90 -11.82 19.09
CA ALA A 213 6.56 -12.94 18.21
C ALA A 213 7.51 -13.06 17.01
N LEU A 214 7.92 -11.93 16.41
CA LEU A 214 8.95 -11.89 15.36
C LEU A 214 10.28 -12.45 15.88
N ASN A 215 10.70 -12.02 17.06
CA ASN A 215 11.91 -12.53 17.70
C ASN A 215 11.84 -14.04 17.96
N ALA A 216 10.70 -14.55 18.43
CA ALA A 216 10.48 -15.98 18.64
C ALA A 216 10.51 -16.80 17.34
N LYS A 217 10.20 -16.18 16.19
CA LYS A 217 10.35 -16.76 14.85
C LYS A 217 11.75 -16.62 14.26
N GLY A 218 12.70 -16.03 14.98
CA GLY A 218 14.06 -15.78 14.51
C GLY A 218 14.19 -14.59 13.55
N MET A 219 13.14 -13.77 13.42
CA MET A 219 13.14 -12.54 12.61
C MET A 219 13.72 -11.39 13.42
N VAL A 220 15.04 -11.46 13.65
CA VAL A 220 15.75 -10.58 14.59
C VAL A 220 15.83 -9.15 14.11
N ASN A 221 15.94 -8.92 12.79
CA ASN A 221 16.02 -7.56 12.25
C ASN A 221 14.66 -6.86 12.38
N ALA A 222 13.57 -7.54 12.00
CA ALA A 222 12.23 -7.01 12.15
C ALA A 222 11.87 -6.74 13.62
N ALA A 223 12.17 -7.68 14.51
CA ALA A 223 11.96 -7.50 15.94
C ALA A 223 12.77 -6.33 16.51
N GLY A 224 14.05 -6.22 16.12
CA GLY A 224 14.94 -5.14 16.57
C GLY A 224 14.46 -3.76 16.16
N LEU A 225 14.04 -3.57 14.92
CA LEU A 225 13.53 -2.28 14.45
C LEU A 225 12.18 -1.91 15.05
N VAL A 226 11.28 -2.89 15.25
CA VAL A 226 10.02 -2.68 15.98
C VAL A 226 10.27 -2.23 17.42
N GLN A 227 11.21 -2.88 18.12
CA GLN A 227 11.56 -2.49 19.49
C GLN A 227 12.21 -1.10 19.52
N HIS A 228 13.11 -0.80 18.59
CA HIS A 228 13.75 0.52 18.51
C HIS A 228 12.74 1.65 18.25
N TYR A 229 11.71 1.38 17.45
CA TYR A 229 10.58 2.31 17.27
C TYR A 229 9.86 2.56 18.60
N LEU A 230 9.50 1.50 19.32
CA LEU A 230 8.78 1.54 20.60
C LEU A 230 9.61 2.15 21.75
N ASP A 231 10.94 2.05 21.70
CA ASP A 231 11.83 2.70 22.65
C ASP A 231 11.71 4.23 22.61
N GLY A 232 11.13 4.80 21.56
CA GLY A 232 10.83 6.23 21.44
C GLY A 232 12.07 7.12 21.28
N SER A 233 13.26 6.52 21.08
CA SER A 233 14.51 7.28 21.05
C SER A 233 14.68 8.14 19.79
N GLY A 234 14.13 7.68 18.66
CA GLY A 234 14.32 8.32 17.34
C GLY A 234 15.75 8.30 16.84
N LYS A 235 16.66 7.56 17.51
CA LYS A 235 18.07 7.49 17.10
C LYS A 235 18.17 6.81 15.75
N THR A 236 19.08 7.31 14.90
CA THR A 236 19.37 6.66 13.62
C THR A 236 19.91 5.26 13.87
N VAL A 237 19.42 4.29 13.10
CA VAL A 237 19.89 2.90 13.09
C VAL A 237 20.79 2.71 11.89
N GLU A 238 21.98 2.16 12.13
CA GLU A 238 22.90 1.78 11.05
C GLU A 238 22.64 0.34 10.63
N VAL A 239 22.59 0.12 9.31
CA VAL A 239 22.54 -1.20 8.69
C VAL A 239 23.77 -1.40 7.81
N GLU A 240 24.14 -2.64 7.57
CA GLU A 240 25.29 -3.00 6.73
C GLU A 240 24.80 -3.37 5.32
N PRO A 241 25.04 -2.55 4.28
CA PRO A 241 24.54 -2.85 2.94
C PRO A 241 25.12 -4.13 2.34
N GLN A 242 26.35 -4.54 2.69
CA GLN A 242 26.87 -5.86 2.30
C GLN A 242 25.98 -6.99 2.83
N GLN A 243 25.60 -6.91 4.11
CA GLN A 243 24.73 -7.91 4.72
C GLN A 243 23.33 -7.88 4.11
N LEU A 244 22.79 -6.68 3.80
CA LEU A 244 21.51 -6.54 3.09
C LEU A 244 21.55 -7.20 1.70
N MET A 245 22.58 -6.94 0.89
CA MET A 245 22.70 -7.57 -0.44
C MET A 245 22.84 -9.09 -0.34
N LYS A 246 23.50 -9.60 0.70
CA LYS A 246 23.63 -11.04 0.96
C LYS A 246 22.32 -11.69 1.40
N ASP A 247 21.55 -11.00 2.23
CA ASP A 247 20.31 -11.53 2.80
C ASP A 247 19.08 -11.30 1.89
N ILE A 248 19.18 -10.35 0.97
CA ILE A 248 18.10 -9.94 0.05
C ILE A 248 18.59 -10.11 -1.40
N PRO A 249 18.41 -11.29 -2.01
CA PRO A 249 18.86 -11.55 -3.39
C PRO A 249 18.28 -10.58 -4.43
N ALA A 250 17.04 -10.14 -4.26
CA ALA A 250 16.44 -9.08 -5.08
C ALA A 250 17.27 -7.78 -5.06
N PHE A 251 17.77 -7.37 -3.89
CA PHE A 251 18.56 -6.15 -3.75
C PHE A 251 19.94 -6.28 -4.42
N GLN A 252 20.62 -7.42 -4.27
CA GLN A 252 21.85 -7.68 -5.02
C GLN A 252 21.63 -7.57 -6.54
N LYS A 253 20.54 -8.16 -7.05
CA LYS A 253 20.19 -8.08 -8.48
C LYS A 253 19.95 -6.65 -8.94
N ASP A 254 19.32 -5.81 -8.12
CA ASP A 254 19.07 -4.41 -8.44
C ASP A 254 20.37 -3.60 -8.49
N VAL A 255 21.30 -3.83 -7.55
CA VAL A 255 22.64 -3.24 -7.58
C VAL A 255 23.40 -3.68 -8.84
N ASP A 256 23.40 -4.98 -9.15
CA ASP A 256 24.05 -5.53 -10.35
C ASP A 256 23.47 -4.93 -11.63
N LYS A 257 22.15 -4.77 -11.68
CA LYS A 257 21.44 -4.13 -12.79
C LYS A 257 21.81 -2.66 -12.92
N THR A 258 21.91 -1.91 -11.82
CA THR A 258 22.37 -0.51 -11.83
C THR A 258 23.78 -0.40 -12.40
N LEU A 259 24.70 -1.25 -11.94
CA LEU A 259 26.07 -1.27 -12.47
C LEU A 259 26.09 -1.60 -13.97
N ALA A 260 25.33 -2.61 -14.40
CA ALA A 260 25.31 -3.06 -15.78
C ALA A 260 24.62 -2.09 -16.76
N THR A 261 23.53 -1.45 -16.33
CA THR A 261 22.66 -0.68 -17.22
C THR A 261 22.91 0.82 -17.19
N ASP A 262 23.46 1.35 -16.09
CA ASP A 262 23.81 2.75 -15.90
C ASP A 262 25.33 2.93 -15.85
N VAL A 263 25.98 2.48 -14.78
CA VAL A 263 27.39 2.83 -14.48
C VAL A 263 28.36 2.40 -15.58
N ARG A 264 28.23 1.18 -16.13
CA ARG A 264 29.11 0.70 -17.21
C ARG A 264 29.06 1.55 -18.48
N LYS A 265 27.96 2.27 -18.73
CA LYS A 265 27.82 3.13 -19.91
C LYS A 265 28.37 4.54 -19.68
N ARG A 266 28.76 4.87 -18.45
CA ARG A 266 29.33 6.17 -18.10
C ARG A 266 30.79 6.26 -18.56
N PRO A 267 31.29 7.48 -18.85
CA PRO A 267 32.72 7.71 -19.06
C PRO A 267 33.51 7.36 -17.80
N ASP A 268 34.82 7.20 -17.96
CA ASP A 268 35.72 6.98 -16.83
C ASP A 268 35.75 8.21 -15.90
N GLY A 269 36.02 7.95 -14.63
CA GLY A 269 36.03 8.94 -13.55
C GLY A 269 35.01 8.65 -12.45
N PRO A 270 34.85 9.59 -11.50
CA PRO A 270 33.96 9.43 -10.36
C PRO A 270 32.49 9.45 -10.80
N PHE A 271 31.66 8.67 -10.11
CA PHE A 271 30.22 8.65 -10.32
C PHE A 271 29.46 8.53 -9.00
N THR A 272 28.26 9.11 -9.02
CA THR A 272 27.19 8.85 -8.05
C THR A 272 25.93 8.60 -8.85
N THR A 273 25.17 7.56 -8.52
CA THR A 273 23.83 7.36 -9.08
C THR A 273 22.81 8.12 -8.27
N GLU A 274 21.66 8.39 -8.89
CA GLU A 274 20.48 8.83 -8.14
C GLU A 274 20.03 7.75 -7.15
N TRP A 275 19.27 8.16 -6.13
CA TRP A 275 18.62 7.24 -5.22
C TRP A 275 17.56 6.42 -5.98
N GLN A 276 17.62 5.10 -5.80
CA GLN A 276 16.70 4.14 -6.39
C GLN A 276 16.04 3.30 -5.30
N SER A 277 14.86 2.76 -5.58
CA SER A 277 14.16 1.87 -4.67
C SER A 277 14.50 0.41 -4.93
N SER A 278 14.60 -0.37 -3.86
CA SER A 278 14.68 -1.82 -3.85
C SER A 278 13.77 -2.37 -2.75
N ALA A 279 13.32 -3.61 -2.87
CA ALA A 279 12.48 -4.26 -1.87
C ALA A 279 12.86 -5.74 -1.68
N PRO A 280 12.80 -6.27 -0.45
CA PRO A 280 12.92 -7.71 -0.22
C PRO A 280 11.75 -8.48 -0.84
N ASP A 281 12.03 -9.62 -1.46
CA ASP A 281 10.99 -10.57 -1.89
C ASP A 281 10.84 -11.67 -0.82
N PRO A 282 9.69 -11.79 -0.15
CA PRO A 282 9.38 -12.88 0.79
C PRO A 282 9.66 -14.28 0.25
N LYS A 283 9.63 -14.48 -1.07
CA LYS A 283 9.89 -15.76 -1.74
C LYS A 283 11.37 -16.12 -1.82
N ASP A 284 12.28 -15.18 -1.58
CA ASP A 284 13.72 -15.39 -1.61
C ASP A 284 14.28 -16.05 -0.33
N GLY A 285 13.41 -16.38 0.64
CA GLY A 285 13.73 -17.16 1.84
C GLY A 285 13.63 -16.39 3.14
N ASP A 286 13.85 -17.08 4.26
CA ASP A 286 13.56 -16.58 5.62
C ASP A 286 14.27 -15.26 5.96
N LYS A 287 15.47 -15.05 5.44
CA LYS A 287 16.23 -13.80 5.66
C LYS A 287 15.66 -12.62 4.88
N SER A 288 15.24 -12.85 3.64
CA SER A 288 14.55 -11.83 2.85
C SER A 288 13.18 -11.52 3.47
N MET A 289 12.51 -12.54 4.04
CA MET A 289 11.28 -12.36 4.81
C MET A 289 11.48 -11.52 6.08
N ASP A 290 12.57 -11.74 6.83
CA ASP A 290 12.92 -10.90 7.98
C ASP A 290 13.08 -9.43 7.55
N TRP A 291 13.86 -9.17 6.50
CA TRP A 291 14.01 -7.81 5.97
C TRP A 291 12.73 -7.23 5.36
N TYR A 292 11.86 -8.06 4.81
CA TYR A 292 10.54 -7.64 4.34
C TYR A 292 9.69 -7.09 5.50
N TYR A 293 9.64 -7.80 6.63
CA TYR A 293 8.93 -7.32 7.82
C TYR A 293 9.64 -6.15 8.50
N ALA A 294 10.97 -6.09 8.42
CA ALA A 294 11.78 -5.00 8.96
C ALA A 294 11.57 -3.71 8.13
N LEU A 295 12.05 -3.67 6.89
CA LEU A 295 12.16 -2.43 6.12
C LEU A 295 11.09 -2.31 5.02
N ASN A 296 10.49 -3.40 4.54
CA ASN A 296 9.54 -3.49 3.40
C ASN A 296 10.13 -3.03 2.05
N HIS A 297 10.79 -1.87 2.02
CA HIS A 297 11.59 -1.37 0.92
C HIS A 297 12.73 -0.50 1.48
N ILE A 298 13.76 -0.27 0.66
CA ILE A 298 14.89 0.61 0.96
C ILE A 298 15.19 1.51 -0.23
N GLN A 299 15.78 2.67 0.02
CA GLN A 299 16.44 3.44 -1.03
C GLN A 299 17.93 3.13 -1.01
N TYR A 300 18.54 3.05 -2.18
CA TYR A 300 19.97 2.85 -2.34
C TYR A 300 20.55 3.70 -3.46
N ARG A 301 21.85 3.96 -3.40
CA ARG A 301 22.63 4.49 -4.52
C ARG A 301 24.02 3.86 -4.54
N THR A 302 24.66 3.89 -5.69
CA THR A 302 26.06 3.48 -5.87
C THR A 302 26.93 4.72 -6.06
N VAL A 303 28.06 4.75 -5.35
CA VAL A 303 29.05 5.82 -5.42
C VAL A 303 30.41 5.16 -5.66
N GLY A 304 31.22 5.71 -6.56
CA GLY A 304 32.50 5.10 -6.87
C GLY A 304 33.25 5.77 -8.00
N GLU A 305 34.18 5.02 -8.59
CA GLU A 305 34.99 5.42 -9.73
C GLU A 305 35.04 4.30 -10.78
N LYS A 306 34.99 4.68 -12.05
CA LYS A 306 35.12 3.78 -13.20
C LYS A 306 36.41 4.05 -13.94
N HIS A 307 37.17 2.98 -14.22
CA HIS A 307 38.40 2.99 -15.01
C HIS A 307 38.35 1.87 -16.05
N GLY A 308 38.07 2.21 -17.31
CA GLY A 308 37.84 1.21 -18.36
C GLY A 308 36.69 0.27 -18.01
N ASP A 309 36.99 -1.02 -17.90
CA ASP A 309 36.04 -2.08 -17.55
C ASP A 309 35.98 -2.38 -16.04
N THR A 310 36.82 -1.72 -15.25
CA THR A 310 36.86 -1.86 -13.79
C THR A 310 36.04 -0.76 -13.13
N ILE A 311 35.18 -1.14 -12.19
CA ILE A 311 34.36 -0.23 -11.38
C ILE A 311 34.65 -0.53 -9.92
N THR A 312 35.15 0.47 -9.19
CA THR A 312 35.32 0.44 -7.74
C THR A 312 34.21 1.29 -7.12
N TYR A 313 33.43 0.73 -6.20
CA TYR A 313 32.22 1.38 -5.69
C TYR A 313 31.83 0.90 -4.30
N HIS A 314 31.07 1.72 -3.59
CA HIS A 314 30.30 1.33 -2.43
C HIS A 314 28.81 1.60 -2.66
N VAL A 315 27.98 0.96 -1.84
CA VAL A 315 26.52 1.10 -1.85
C VAL A 315 26.12 1.85 -0.60
N GLU A 316 25.37 2.92 -0.77
CA GLU A 316 24.75 3.64 0.34
C GLU A 316 23.26 3.29 0.36
N VAL A 317 22.71 3.11 1.56
CA VAL A 317 21.28 2.86 1.77
C VAL A 317 20.70 3.89 2.72
N GLN A 318 19.45 4.25 2.48
CA GLN A 318 18.66 5.06 3.40
C GLN A 318 17.20 4.60 3.41
N LYS A 319 16.56 4.74 4.56
CA LYS A 319 15.11 4.60 4.73
C LYS A 319 14.67 5.47 5.89
N ARG A 320 13.54 6.17 5.75
CA ARG A 320 12.78 6.66 6.89
C ARG A 320 11.97 5.49 7.46
N TYR A 321 12.24 5.11 8.70
CA TYR A 321 11.44 4.13 9.43
C TYR A 321 10.29 4.87 10.11
N ASP A 322 9.25 5.08 9.32
CA ASP A 322 7.94 5.55 9.71
C ASP A 322 6.94 4.39 9.58
N TRP A 323 5.78 4.50 10.23
CA TRP A 323 4.61 3.68 9.94
C TRP A 323 3.50 4.55 9.35
N GLY A 324 2.54 3.95 8.65
CA GLY A 324 1.48 4.71 7.96
C GLY A 324 1.89 5.24 6.59
N THR A 325 0.91 5.57 5.76
CA THR A 325 1.09 6.06 4.38
C THR A 325 1.53 7.54 4.37
N PRO A 326 2.20 8.04 3.32
CA PRO A 326 2.30 7.49 1.95
C PRO A 326 3.51 6.60 1.66
N SER A 327 4.69 6.85 2.23
CA SER A 327 5.94 6.16 1.87
C SER A 327 5.87 4.64 2.04
N GLU A 328 5.27 4.17 3.14
CA GLU A 328 5.35 2.76 3.54
C GLU A 328 4.50 1.83 2.67
N HIS A 329 3.38 2.32 2.10
CA HIS A 329 2.34 1.53 1.41
C HIS A 329 1.97 0.21 2.13
N ARG A 330 2.19 0.11 3.45
CA ARG A 330 1.91 -1.10 4.22
C ARG A 330 0.41 -1.16 4.53
N ARG A 331 -0.18 -2.34 4.39
CA ARG A 331 -1.58 -2.60 4.76
C ARG A 331 -1.68 -2.88 6.26
N THR A 332 -2.90 -2.84 6.80
CA THR A 332 -3.23 -3.32 8.15
C THR A 332 -2.56 -4.66 8.42
N GLN A 333 -1.72 -4.72 9.45
CA GLN A 333 -1.05 -5.95 9.82
C GLN A 333 -2.00 -6.80 10.64
N HIS A 334 -2.34 -7.97 10.10
CA HIS A 334 -3.08 -8.97 10.84
C HIS A 334 -2.10 -9.66 11.79
N SER A 335 -2.43 -9.72 13.07
CA SER A 335 -1.50 -10.27 14.06
C SER A 335 -1.20 -11.77 13.87
N GLY A 336 -1.98 -12.47 13.04
CA GLY A 336 -1.83 -13.90 12.76
C GLY A 336 -1.99 -14.78 14.00
N MET A 337 -2.39 -14.21 15.13
CA MET A 337 -2.56 -14.90 16.40
C MET A 337 -3.98 -15.48 16.50
N PRO A 338 -4.17 -16.64 17.16
CA PRO A 338 -5.50 -17.16 17.42
C PRO A 338 -6.34 -16.17 18.25
N LYS A 339 -7.65 -16.06 17.95
CA LYS A 339 -8.58 -15.29 18.82
C LYS A 339 -8.49 -15.81 20.27
N PRO A 340 -8.51 -14.92 21.28
CA PRO A 340 -8.89 -13.50 21.23
C PRO A 340 -7.72 -12.52 20.97
N PHE A 341 -6.53 -13.02 20.68
CA PHE A 341 -5.33 -12.18 20.43
C PHE A 341 -5.19 -11.76 18.96
N ASN A 342 -6.13 -12.18 18.10
CA ASN A 342 -6.27 -11.65 16.75
C ASN A 342 -6.84 -10.23 16.84
N THR A 343 -5.97 -9.26 16.67
CA THR A 343 -6.35 -7.86 16.57
C THR A 343 -5.60 -7.27 15.41
N ASP A 344 -6.35 -6.69 14.49
CA ASP A 344 -5.81 -5.98 13.35
C ASP A 344 -5.11 -4.72 13.87
N LEU A 345 -3.84 -4.56 13.51
CA LEU A 345 -3.07 -3.36 13.79
C LEU A 345 -3.18 -2.45 12.56
N GLU A 346 -4.01 -1.42 12.65
CA GLU A 346 -4.09 -0.39 11.62
C GLU A 346 -2.77 0.38 11.60
N GLN A 347 -2.21 0.57 10.41
CA GLN A 347 -0.91 1.24 10.22
C GLN A 347 -0.93 2.69 10.72
N ALA A 348 -2.07 3.35 10.55
CA ALA A 348 -2.29 4.72 11.02
C ALA A 348 -2.30 4.81 12.57
N ASP A 349 -2.81 3.78 13.27
CA ASP A 349 -2.74 3.73 14.73
C ASP A 349 -1.30 3.56 15.21
N ILE A 350 -0.48 2.77 14.48
CA ILE A 350 0.95 2.63 14.78
C ILE A 350 1.68 3.96 14.54
N ALA A 351 1.38 4.64 13.43
CA ALA A 351 1.94 5.96 13.10
C ALA A 351 1.64 6.99 14.19
N HIS A 352 0.41 6.98 14.71
CA HIS A 352 -0.03 7.90 15.76
C HIS A 352 0.75 7.74 17.08
N LEU A 353 1.37 6.57 17.34
CA LEU A 353 2.25 6.37 18.49
C LEU A 353 3.41 7.38 18.52
N ASN A 354 3.92 7.83 17.36
CA ASN A 354 4.90 8.89 17.25
C ASN A 354 4.34 10.25 17.71
N THR A 355 3.15 10.58 17.24
CA THR A 355 2.47 11.84 17.57
C THR A 355 2.16 11.96 19.06
N VAL A 356 1.81 10.85 19.73
CA VAL A 356 1.54 10.81 21.17
C VAL A 356 2.76 10.49 22.04
N GLY A 357 3.96 10.45 21.44
CA GLY A 357 5.23 10.30 22.16
C GLY A 357 5.51 8.91 22.75
N THR A 358 4.74 7.89 22.36
CA THR A 358 4.88 6.51 22.88
C THR A 358 5.74 5.60 22.01
N ALA A 359 6.04 6.04 20.79
CA ALA A 359 7.05 5.47 19.89
C ALA A 359 7.68 6.63 19.11
N ARG A 360 8.74 6.40 18.32
CA ARG A 360 9.35 7.49 17.55
C ARG A 360 9.91 7.03 16.23
N ASP A 361 9.53 7.72 15.16
CA ASP A 361 10.11 7.51 13.83
C ASP A 361 11.62 7.79 13.85
N PHE A 362 12.35 7.06 13.03
CA PHE A 362 13.81 7.18 12.96
C PHE A 362 14.32 6.95 11.54
N ASN A 363 15.59 7.27 11.32
CA ASN A 363 16.24 7.00 10.04
C ASN A 363 17.02 5.69 10.13
N VAL A 364 17.02 4.94 9.05
CA VAL A 364 17.89 3.80 8.81
C VAL A 364 18.86 4.22 7.71
N VAL A 365 20.16 4.11 7.97
CA VAL A 365 21.21 4.47 7.00
C VAL A 365 22.30 3.40 6.98
N GLY A 366 23.07 3.34 5.91
CA GLY A 366 24.20 2.43 5.85
C GLY A 366 25.10 2.71 4.67
N THR A 367 26.38 2.41 4.82
CA THR A 367 27.38 2.48 3.76
C THR A 367 28.12 1.15 3.73
N SER A 368 28.21 0.58 2.54
CA SER A 368 28.93 -0.66 2.30
C SER A 368 30.44 -0.43 2.36
N ASP A 369 31.21 -1.48 2.60
CA ASP A 369 32.63 -1.50 2.24
C ASP A 369 32.79 -1.30 0.73
N GLU A 370 33.96 -0.82 0.34
CA GLU A 370 34.34 -0.69 -1.06
C GLU A 370 34.42 -2.07 -1.73
N MET A 371 33.87 -2.15 -2.94
CA MET A 371 33.82 -3.34 -3.78
C MET A 371 34.39 -3.02 -5.15
N THR A 372 34.88 -4.04 -5.84
CA THR A 372 35.35 -3.91 -7.23
C THR A 372 34.65 -4.94 -8.10
N THR A 373 34.14 -4.50 -9.25
CA THR A 373 33.67 -5.39 -10.32
C THR A 373 34.43 -5.10 -11.61
N THR A 374 34.64 -6.13 -12.41
CA THR A 374 35.22 -6.04 -13.75
C THR A 374 34.27 -6.73 -14.72
N ALA A 375 34.05 -6.14 -15.89
CA ALA A 375 33.22 -6.72 -16.94
C ALA A 375 33.90 -7.89 -17.65
#